data_AF-A0A077RED0-F1
#
_entry.id   AF-A0A077RED0-F1
#
_cell.length_a   1.000
_cell.length_b   1.000
_cell.length_c   1.000
_cell.angle_alpha   90.00
_cell.angle_beta   90.00
_cell.angle_gamma   90.00
#
_symmetry.space_group_name_H-M   'P 1'
#
loop_
_entity.id
_entity.type
_entity.pdbx_description
1 polymer ?
#
loop_
_entity_poly.entity_id
_entity_poly.type
_entity_poly.pdbx_seq_one_letter_code
_entity_poly.pdbx_strand_id
1 'polypeptide(L)'
;MITYTLNGKVRFRTAQPASIPLAPLSVADPEESDLDFILHAFDSALPYLASIGSQAQWGTQPFSEKQKVREAFENYLEQSWAINSSSSSSACMNNKASWQHLTLYEIQKEGGQWTRVAAQGVSTSFPSYVPQSLAGKETRERSNYIYLNYLIADRRTGQQAKGAGDRLVAFAQEEARGKGKTIFFGDCWRGNGDGLMR
;
A
#
# COMPACT_ATOMS: atom_id res chain seq x y z
N MET A 1 4.13 -14.88 8.03
CA MET A 1 3.44 -13.61 7.76
C MET A 1 3.75 -12.66 8.90
N ILE A 2 4.28 -11.48 8.60
CA ILE A 2 4.50 -10.48 9.64
C ILE A 2 3.16 -9.80 9.91
N THR A 3 2.68 -9.98 11.14
CA THR A 3 1.49 -9.31 11.66
C THR A 3 1.92 -8.48 12.85
N TYR A 4 1.54 -7.21 12.83
CA TYR A 4 1.89 -6.25 13.86
C TYR A 4 0.57 -5.79 14.44
N THR A 5 0.28 -6.17 15.69
CA THR A 5 -0.99 -5.80 16.33
C THR A 5 -0.78 -4.53 17.17
N LEU A 6 -1.66 -3.56 16.97
CA LEU A 6 -1.69 -2.33 17.75
C LEU A 6 -2.95 -2.35 18.64
N ASN A 7 -2.73 -2.36 19.96
CA ASN A 7 -3.80 -2.32 20.97
C ASN A 7 -4.84 -3.44 20.84
N GLY A 8 -4.51 -4.55 20.18
CA GLY A 8 -5.39 -5.70 19.96
C GLY A 8 -6.56 -5.48 18.99
N LYS A 9 -6.82 -4.25 18.55
CA LYS A 9 -7.97 -3.88 17.68
C LYS A 9 -7.59 -3.57 16.25
N VAL A 10 -6.30 -3.37 16.00
CA VAL A 10 -5.74 -3.03 14.69
C VAL A 10 -4.60 -3.98 14.41
N ARG A 11 -4.45 -4.41 13.16
CA ARG A 11 -3.24 -5.09 12.72
C ARG A 11 -2.77 -4.61 11.35
N PHE A 12 -1.45 -4.57 11.20
CA PHE A 12 -0.79 -4.42 9.91
C PHE A 12 -0.40 -5.80 9.42
N ARG A 13 -0.52 -6.03 8.11
CA ARG A 13 -0.28 -7.35 7.51
C ARG A 13 0.34 -7.20 6.13
N THR A 14 1.36 -7.99 5.81
CA THR A 14 1.81 -8.10 4.42
C THR A 14 0.71 -8.73 3.56
N ALA A 15 0.31 -8.07 2.47
CA ALA A 15 -0.61 -8.64 1.49
C ALA A 15 -0.05 -9.96 0.94
N GLN A 16 -0.88 -11.00 0.87
CA GLN A 16 -0.45 -12.34 0.47
C GLN A 16 -0.99 -12.75 -0.90
N PRO A 17 -0.25 -13.56 -1.67
CA PRO A 17 -0.71 -14.09 -2.94
C PRO A 17 -2.01 -14.89 -2.82
N ALA A 18 -2.79 -14.96 -3.89
CA ALA A 18 -4.03 -15.75 -3.94
C ALA A 18 -3.78 -17.25 -3.71
N SER A 19 -2.56 -17.73 -3.96
CA SER A 19 -2.13 -19.11 -3.67
C SER A 19 -2.00 -19.41 -2.17
N ILE A 20 -1.97 -18.39 -1.30
CA ILE A 20 -1.91 -18.53 0.15
C ILE A 20 -3.32 -18.34 0.73
N PRO A 21 -3.88 -19.30 1.48
CA PRO A 21 -5.22 -19.19 2.04
C PRO A 21 -5.35 -18.09 3.11
N LEU A 22 -6.46 -17.33 3.08
CA LEU A 22 -6.78 -16.30 4.08
C LEU A 22 -7.57 -16.85 5.28
N ALA A 23 -8.21 -18.01 5.16
CA ALA A 23 -9.04 -18.63 6.21
C ALA A 23 -8.37 -18.67 7.61
N PRO A 24 -7.08 -19.04 7.76
CA PRO A 24 -6.40 -19.07 9.06
C PRO A 24 -6.24 -17.71 9.75
N LEU A 25 -6.45 -16.61 9.02
CA LEU A 25 -6.24 -15.24 9.51
C LEU A 25 -7.52 -14.60 10.06
N SER A 26 -8.65 -15.31 10.00
CA SER A 26 -9.97 -14.82 10.41
C SER A 26 -10.34 -13.48 9.77
N VAL A 27 -9.95 -13.29 8.50
CA VAL A 27 -10.43 -12.15 7.69
C VAL A 27 -11.93 -12.33 7.44
N ALA A 28 -12.70 -11.25 7.45
CA ALA A 28 -14.16 -11.28 7.35
C ALA A 28 -14.66 -11.84 6.00
N ASP A 29 -13.83 -11.73 4.96
CA ASP A 29 -14.09 -12.02 3.56
C ASP A 29 -12.93 -12.86 2.96
N PRO A 30 -12.71 -14.09 3.45
CA PRO A 30 -11.52 -14.89 3.11
C PRO A 30 -11.48 -15.37 1.66
N GLU A 31 -12.61 -15.31 0.95
CA GLU A 31 -12.72 -15.68 -0.47
C GLU A 31 -12.25 -14.56 -1.42
N GLU A 32 -12.23 -13.30 -0.95
CA GLU A 32 -11.68 -12.19 -1.73
C GLU A 32 -10.16 -12.14 -1.51
N SER A 33 -9.39 -12.36 -2.58
CA SER A 33 -7.92 -12.28 -2.51
C SER A 33 -7.46 -10.89 -2.07
N ASP A 34 -6.27 -10.78 -1.49
CA ASP A 34 -5.74 -9.46 -1.11
C ASP A 34 -5.53 -8.53 -2.32
N LEU A 35 -5.21 -9.09 -3.49
CA LEU A 35 -5.11 -8.34 -4.73
C LEU A 35 -6.48 -7.73 -5.11
N ASP A 36 -7.53 -8.55 -5.09
CA ASP A 36 -8.88 -8.09 -5.43
C ASP A 36 -9.38 -7.05 -4.43
N PHE A 37 -9.16 -7.27 -3.12
CA PHE A 37 -9.46 -6.26 -2.10
C PHE A 37 -8.82 -4.90 -2.43
N ILE A 38 -7.53 -4.88 -2.76
CA ILE A 38 -6.81 -3.63 -3.07
C ILE A 38 -7.40 -2.95 -4.31
N LEU A 39 -7.66 -3.71 -5.37
CA LEU A 39 -8.24 -3.16 -6.61
C LEU A 39 -9.66 -2.63 -6.37
N HIS A 40 -10.49 -3.35 -5.62
CA HIS A 40 -11.83 -2.90 -5.25
C HIS A 40 -11.81 -1.69 -4.30
N ALA A 41 -10.78 -1.54 -3.45
CA ALA A 41 -10.59 -0.34 -2.65
C ALA A 41 -10.33 0.89 -3.55
N PHE A 42 -9.53 0.76 -4.62
CA PHE A 42 -9.37 1.81 -5.62
C PHE A 42 -10.69 2.11 -6.36
N ASP A 43 -11.42 1.07 -6.78
CA ASP A 43 -12.71 1.22 -7.45
C ASP A 43 -13.72 1.99 -6.59
N SER A 44 -13.74 1.70 -5.28
CA SER A 44 -14.61 2.38 -4.31
C SER A 44 -14.35 3.90 -4.24
N ALA A 45 -13.13 4.34 -4.57
CA ALA A 45 -12.73 5.73 -4.54
C ALA A 45 -13.07 6.50 -5.82
N LEU A 46 -13.19 5.83 -6.96
CA LEU A 46 -13.38 6.47 -8.26
C LEU A 46 -14.62 7.40 -8.32
N PRO A 47 -15.82 7.01 -7.82
CA PRO A 47 -16.98 7.89 -7.86
C PRO A 47 -16.76 9.19 -7.07
N TYR A 48 -16.11 9.10 -5.90
CA TYR A 48 -15.78 10.27 -5.10
C TYR A 48 -14.74 11.15 -5.79
N LEU A 49 -13.66 10.55 -6.30
CA LEU A 49 -12.61 11.27 -7.02
C LEU A 49 -13.15 12.00 -8.24
N ALA A 50 -14.07 11.38 -8.98
CA ALA A 50 -14.79 12.03 -10.07
C ALA A 50 -15.66 13.19 -9.57
N SER A 51 -16.41 13.00 -8.47
CA SER A 51 -17.29 14.04 -7.90
C SER A 51 -16.56 15.31 -7.46
N ILE A 52 -15.28 15.20 -7.11
CA ILE A 52 -14.46 16.35 -6.73
C ILE A 52 -13.69 16.95 -7.91
N GLY A 53 -13.72 16.36 -9.11
CA GLY A 53 -13.01 16.85 -10.29
C GLY A 53 -11.66 16.17 -10.58
N SER A 54 -11.29 15.13 -9.83
CA SER A 54 -10.01 14.42 -9.98
C SER A 54 -10.04 13.31 -11.06
N GLN A 55 -11.09 13.25 -11.88
CA GLN A 55 -11.24 12.22 -12.92
C GLN A 55 -10.06 12.19 -13.91
N ALA A 56 -9.43 13.34 -14.20
CA ALA A 56 -8.33 13.41 -15.17
C ALA A 56 -7.09 12.59 -14.75
N GLN A 57 -6.88 12.37 -13.45
CA GLN A 57 -5.79 11.53 -12.94
C GLN A 57 -6.17 10.04 -12.92
N TRP A 58 -7.38 9.72 -12.43
CA TRP A 58 -7.75 8.36 -12.07
C TRP A 58 -8.54 7.62 -13.15
N GLY A 59 -9.18 8.37 -14.04
CA GLY A 59 -10.14 7.86 -15.02
C GLY A 59 -11.46 7.44 -14.39
N THR A 60 -12.34 6.87 -15.22
CA THR A 60 -13.66 6.35 -14.81
C THR A 60 -13.74 4.83 -14.84
N GLN A 61 -12.88 4.17 -15.62
CA GLN A 61 -12.82 2.72 -15.66
C GLN A 61 -12.27 2.17 -14.32
N PRO A 62 -12.95 1.19 -13.70
CA PRO A 62 -12.44 0.45 -12.53
C PRO A 62 -11.01 -0.06 -12.73
N PHE A 63 -10.21 0.00 -11.69
CA PHE A 63 -8.87 -0.59 -11.61
C PHE A 63 -8.94 -2.12 -11.72
N SER A 64 -9.95 -2.76 -11.12
CA SER A 64 -10.16 -4.21 -11.22
C SER A 64 -10.37 -4.72 -12.65
N GLU A 65 -10.91 -3.88 -13.54
CA GLU A 65 -11.16 -4.18 -14.95
C GLU A 65 -9.95 -3.86 -15.87
N LYS A 66 -8.92 -3.19 -15.35
CA LYS A 66 -7.72 -2.82 -16.13
C LYS A 66 -6.67 -3.92 -16.01
N GLN A 67 -6.60 -4.81 -17.00
CA GLN A 67 -5.67 -5.95 -17.01
C GLN A 67 -4.22 -5.57 -16.67
N LYS A 68 -3.66 -4.53 -17.31
CA LYS A 68 -2.28 -4.06 -17.03
C LYS A 68 -2.09 -3.56 -15.60
N VAL A 69 -3.12 -2.98 -15.00
CA VAL A 69 -3.08 -2.51 -13.60
C VAL A 69 -3.09 -3.71 -12.66
N ARG A 70 -3.98 -4.69 -12.91
CA ARG A 70 -4.01 -5.95 -12.15
C ARG A 70 -2.66 -6.65 -12.17
N GLU A 71 -2.05 -6.83 -13.35
CA GLU A 71 -0.73 -7.44 -13.50
C GLU A 71 0.37 -6.66 -12.75
N ALA A 72 0.33 -5.33 -12.77
CA ALA A 72 1.30 -4.51 -12.04
C ALA A 72 1.17 -4.67 -10.51
N PHE A 73 -0.05 -4.68 -9.99
CA PHE A 73 -0.31 -4.90 -8.56
C PHE A 73 0.03 -6.33 -8.14
N GLU A 74 -0.29 -7.33 -8.95
CA GLU A 74 0.06 -8.72 -8.70
C GLU A 74 1.57 -8.92 -8.60
N ASN A 75 2.33 -8.42 -9.60
CA ASN A 75 3.79 -8.47 -9.59
C ASN A 75 4.40 -7.76 -8.37
N TYR A 76 3.83 -6.62 -7.97
CA TYR A 76 4.28 -5.87 -6.80
C TYR A 76 4.00 -6.64 -5.49
N LEU A 77 2.82 -7.25 -5.40
CA LEU A 77 2.38 -8.05 -4.26
C LEU A 77 3.26 -9.29 -4.10
N GLU A 78 3.48 -10.06 -5.17
CA GLU A 78 4.32 -11.27 -5.15
C GLU A 78 5.74 -10.98 -4.68
N GLN A 79 6.37 -9.93 -5.22
CA GLN A 79 7.69 -9.50 -4.79
C GLN A 79 7.71 -9.03 -3.34
N SER A 80 6.71 -8.24 -2.92
CA SER A 80 6.55 -7.83 -1.52
C SER A 80 6.41 -9.04 -0.60
N TRP A 81 5.59 -10.01 -0.96
CA TRP A 81 5.40 -11.22 -0.17
C TRP A 81 6.68 -12.02 -0.06
N ALA A 82 7.40 -12.28 -1.16
CA ALA A 82 8.65 -13.02 -1.14
C ALA A 82 9.71 -12.38 -0.22
N ILE A 83 9.83 -11.05 -0.26
CA ILE A 83 10.78 -10.29 0.57
C ILE A 83 10.41 -10.35 2.05
N ASN A 84 9.12 -10.25 2.40
CA ASN A 84 8.68 -10.07 3.79
C ASN A 84 8.17 -11.37 4.45
N SER A 85 7.99 -12.46 3.70
CA SER A 85 7.59 -13.77 4.24
C SER A 85 8.77 -14.68 4.59
N SER A 86 9.95 -14.47 4.00
CA SER A 86 11.14 -15.24 4.30
C SER A 86 11.74 -14.78 5.64
N SER A 87 11.81 -15.71 6.61
CA SER A 87 12.33 -15.50 7.97
C SER A 87 13.86 -15.26 8.04
N SER A 88 14.51 -14.96 6.92
CA SER A 88 15.96 -14.78 6.82
C SER A 88 16.36 -13.37 7.26
N SER A 89 16.50 -13.26 8.58
CA SER A 89 16.94 -12.09 9.35
C SER A 89 18.41 -11.68 9.11
N SER A 90 18.93 -11.84 7.90
CA SER A 90 20.32 -11.51 7.53
C SER A 90 20.43 -10.46 6.42
N ALA A 91 19.37 -10.19 5.64
CA ALA A 91 19.35 -9.12 4.65
C ALA A 91 19.11 -7.73 5.27
N CYS A 92 18.74 -7.66 6.55
CA CYS A 92 18.35 -6.43 7.25
C CYS A 92 19.48 -5.47 7.60
N MET A 93 20.76 -5.81 7.32
CA MET A 93 21.90 -4.94 7.64
C MET A 93 22.53 -4.26 6.43
N ASN A 94 22.05 -4.51 5.21
CA ASN A 94 22.55 -3.81 4.04
C ASN A 94 21.60 -2.68 3.65
N ASN A 95 21.96 -1.44 4.03
CA ASN A 95 21.20 -0.24 3.67
C ASN A 95 21.06 -0.03 2.14
N LYS A 96 21.82 -0.76 1.30
CA LYS A 96 21.70 -0.74 -0.17
C LYS A 96 20.73 -1.79 -0.74
N ALA A 97 20.21 -2.71 0.08
CA ALA A 97 19.27 -3.71 -0.40
C ALA A 97 17.99 -3.03 -0.93
N SER A 98 17.50 -3.53 -2.07
CA SER A 98 16.17 -3.19 -2.54
C SER A 98 15.13 -3.72 -1.56
N TRP A 99 14.12 -2.91 -1.28
CA TRP A 99 13.03 -3.30 -0.39
C TRP A 99 11.72 -2.77 -0.95
N GLN A 100 10.67 -3.57 -0.79
CA GLN A 100 9.30 -3.13 -0.96
C GLN A 100 8.39 -3.85 0.00
N HIS A 101 7.28 -3.19 0.34
CA HIS A 101 6.25 -3.75 1.18
C HIS A 101 4.88 -3.25 0.71
N LEU A 102 3.98 -4.18 0.44
CA LEU A 102 2.55 -3.98 0.26
C LEU A 102 1.85 -4.41 1.55
N THR A 103 1.38 -3.43 2.30
CA THR A 103 0.83 -3.60 3.64
C THR A 103 -0.66 -3.32 3.63
N LEU A 104 -1.42 -4.21 4.26
CA LEU A 104 -2.84 -4.05 4.57
C LEU A 104 -3.01 -3.56 6.00
N TYR A 105 -3.98 -2.67 6.18
CA TYR A 105 -4.44 -2.20 7.47
C TYR A 105 -5.81 -2.80 7.77
N GLU A 106 -5.88 -3.56 8.86
CA GLU A 106 -7.05 -4.33 9.25
C GLU A 106 -7.53 -3.93 10.64
N ILE A 107 -8.84 -3.89 10.80
CA ILE A 107 -9.52 -3.56 12.06
C ILE A 107 -10.32 -4.77 12.51
N GLN A 108 -10.26 -5.07 13.79
CA GLN A 108 -11.06 -6.13 14.38
C GLN A 108 -12.52 -5.68 14.56
N LYS A 109 -13.47 -6.47 14.05
CA LYS A 109 -14.91 -6.31 14.28
C LYS A 109 -15.33 -6.95 15.59
N GLU A 110 -16.51 -6.55 16.08
CA GLU A 110 -17.24 -7.31 17.09
C GLU A 110 -17.46 -8.74 16.56
N GLY A 111 -17.04 -9.74 17.32
CA GLY A 111 -16.98 -11.15 16.87
C GLY A 111 -15.59 -11.65 16.48
N GLY A 112 -14.55 -10.80 16.54
CA GLY A 112 -13.15 -11.23 16.44
C GLY A 112 -12.60 -11.35 15.01
N GLN A 113 -13.44 -11.21 14.00
CA GLN A 113 -13.04 -11.17 12.59
C GLN A 113 -12.29 -9.88 12.25
N TRP A 114 -11.37 -9.96 11.29
CA TRP A 114 -10.57 -8.83 10.83
C TRP A 114 -11.10 -8.31 9.49
N THR A 115 -11.38 -7.02 9.42
CA THR A 115 -11.81 -6.35 8.18
C THR A 115 -10.66 -5.54 7.63
N ARG A 116 -10.31 -5.78 6.37
CA ARG A 116 -9.38 -4.95 5.61
C ARG A 116 -10.03 -3.61 5.32
N VAL A 117 -9.35 -2.50 5.61
CA VAL A 117 -9.93 -1.15 5.43
C VAL A 117 -9.01 -0.19 4.66
N ALA A 118 -7.73 -0.50 4.53
CA ALA A 118 -6.79 0.29 3.73
C ALA A 118 -5.57 -0.53 3.30
N ALA A 119 -4.83 -0.03 2.32
CA ALA A 119 -3.58 -0.61 1.85
C ALA A 119 -2.55 0.47 1.51
N GLN A 120 -1.27 0.12 1.63
CA GLN A 120 -0.13 0.95 1.28
C GLN A 120 0.95 0.14 0.57
N GLY A 121 1.54 0.70 -0.49
CA GLY A 121 2.74 0.17 -1.13
C GLY A 121 3.91 1.13 -1.00
N VAL A 122 5.02 0.68 -0.41
CA VAL A 122 6.30 1.43 -0.37
C VAL A 122 7.44 0.62 -1.00
N SER A 123 8.39 1.29 -1.67
CA SER A 123 9.58 0.66 -2.25
C SER A 123 10.83 1.52 -2.13
N THR A 124 12.01 0.97 -2.40
CA THR A 124 13.28 1.72 -2.52
C THR A 124 13.60 2.03 -3.98
N SER A 125 12.57 2.30 -4.79
CA SER A 125 12.69 2.63 -6.22
C SER A 125 11.70 3.72 -6.57
N PHE A 126 12.13 4.67 -7.40
CA PHE A 126 11.21 5.64 -7.98
C PHE A 126 10.36 4.99 -9.08
N PRO A 127 9.05 5.29 -9.14
CA PRO A 127 8.23 4.91 -10.28
C PRO A 127 8.80 5.46 -11.59
N SER A 128 8.63 4.71 -12.68
CA SER A 128 9.14 5.08 -14.02
C SER A 128 8.49 6.32 -14.59
N TYR A 129 7.26 6.66 -14.16
CA TYR A 129 6.54 7.85 -14.59
C TYR A 129 7.07 9.15 -13.96
N VAL A 130 7.80 9.07 -12.84
CA VAL A 130 8.39 10.26 -12.23
C VAL A 130 9.49 10.75 -13.17
N PRO A 131 9.46 11.99 -13.68
CA PRO A 131 10.47 12.49 -14.61
C PRO A 131 11.80 12.77 -13.90
N GLN A 132 12.90 12.72 -14.65
CA GLN A 132 14.24 13.03 -14.12
C GLN A 132 14.37 14.49 -13.65
N SER A 133 13.55 15.40 -14.20
CA SER A 133 13.52 16.81 -13.79
C SER A 133 13.00 17.01 -12.37
N LEU A 134 12.14 16.12 -11.87
CA LEU A 134 11.65 16.15 -10.48
C LEU A 134 12.53 15.34 -9.52
N ALA A 135 13.14 14.26 -10.01
CA ALA A 135 14.10 13.45 -9.25
C ALA A 135 15.25 13.02 -10.16
N GLY A 136 16.37 13.74 -10.07
CA GLY A 136 17.56 13.51 -10.87
C GLY A 136 18.32 12.24 -10.47
N LYS A 137 19.41 11.97 -11.21
CA LYS A 137 20.27 10.79 -11.00
C LYS A 137 20.75 10.65 -9.55
N GLU A 138 21.27 11.73 -8.96
CA GLU A 138 21.76 11.72 -7.57
C GLU A 138 20.67 11.29 -6.58
N THR A 139 19.44 11.81 -6.72
CA THR A 139 18.31 11.45 -5.86
C THR A 139 17.94 9.97 -6.00
N ARG A 140 17.89 9.45 -7.23
CA ARG A 140 17.50 8.06 -7.50
C ARG A 140 18.55 7.04 -7.08
N GLU A 141 19.82 7.41 -7.10
CA GLU A 141 20.94 6.56 -6.69
C GLU A 141 21.20 6.56 -5.17
N ARG A 142 20.46 7.37 -4.40
CA ARG A 142 20.49 7.29 -2.93
C ARG A 142 20.09 5.90 -2.44
N SER A 143 20.72 5.43 -1.39
CA SER A 143 20.40 4.13 -0.78
C SER A 143 19.47 4.24 0.42
N ASN A 144 19.28 5.43 0.98
CA ASN A 144 18.60 5.67 2.25
C ASN A 144 17.19 6.25 2.09
N TYR A 145 16.46 5.91 1.03
CA TYR A 145 15.08 6.37 0.83
C TYR A 145 14.08 5.23 0.67
N ILE A 146 12.81 5.57 0.92
CA ILE A 146 11.65 4.85 0.43
C ILE A 146 10.74 5.80 -0.34
N TYR A 147 9.93 5.25 -1.23
CA TYR A 147 8.94 5.92 -2.04
C TYR A 147 7.56 5.36 -1.74
N LEU A 148 6.58 6.22 -1.49
CA LEU A 148 5.17 5.85 -1.38
C LEU A 148 4.57 5.70 -2.77
N ASN A 149 4.40 4.45 -3.21
CA ASN A 149 3.83 4.13 -4.52
C ASN A 149 2.31 4.17 -4.49
N TYR A 150 1.71 3.63 -3.43
CA TYR A 150 0.25 3.47 -3.30
C TYR A 150 -0.19 3.77 -1.87
N LEU A 151 -1.31 4.46 -1.74
CA LEU A 151 -2.02 4.62 -0.48
C LEU A 151 -3.52 4.71 -0.77
N ILE A 152 -4.29 3.76 -0.25
CA ILE A 152 -5.73 3.70 -0.52
C ILE A 152 -6.49 3.28 0.75
N ALA A 153 -7.58 3.99 1.03
CA ALA A 153 -8.55 3.63 2.04
C ALA A 153 -9.83 3.15 1.33
N ASP A 154 -10.35 1.99 1.74
CA ASP A 154 -11.57 1.45 1.15
C ASP A 154 -12.78 2.25 1.63
N ARG A 155 -13.40 2.99 0.70
CA ARG A 155 -14.54 3.85 1.01
C ARG A 155 -15.78 3.06 1.43
N ARG A 156 -15.87 1.77 1.10
CA ARG A 156 -16.97 0.88 1.53
C ARG A 156 -17.00 0.67 3.04
N THR A 157 -15.86 0.88 3.72
CA THR A 157 -15.72 0.70 5.17
C THR A 157 -16.02 1.97 5.99
N GLY A 158 -16.33 3.09 5.32
CA GLY A 158 -16.83 4.31 5.96
C GLY A 158 -15.89 4.85 7.05
N GLN A 159 -16.43 5.07 8.26
CA GLN A 159 -15.67 5.62 9.38
C GLN A 159 -14.54 4.70 9.87
N GLN A 160 -14.58 3.41 9.54
CA GLN A 160 -13.55 2.46 9.98
C GLN A 160 -12.20 2.75 9.34
N ALA A 161 -12.16 3.21 8.08
CA ALA A 161 -10.90 3.58 7.43
C ALA A 161 -10.32 4.93 7.89
N LYS A 162 -11.03 5.69 8.74
CA LYS A 162 -10.57 7.02 9.18
C LYS A 162 -9.28 6.89 9.99
N GLY A 163 -8.25 7.63 9.55
CA GLY A 163 -6.92 7.59 10.17
C GLY A 163 -6.05 6.41 9.74
N ALA A 164 -6.54 5.48 8.92
CA ALA A 164 -5.76 4.35 8.44
C ALA A 164 -4.52 4.79 7.63
N GLY A 165 -4.64 5.86 6.84
CA GLY A 165 -3.53 6.41 6.05
C GLY A 165 -2.37 6.90 6.92
N ASP A 166 -2.65 7.70 7.96
CA ASP A 166 -1.65 8.17 8.92
C ASP A 166 -0.93 7.00 9.61
N ARG A 167 -1.71 6.00 10.04
CA ARG A 167 -1.16 4.78 10.67
C ARG A 167 -0.29 3.96 9.73
N LEU A 168 -0.68 3.81 8.46
CA LEU A 168 0.11 3.10 7.45
C LEU A 168 1.43 3.81 7.13
N VAL A 169 1.39 5.14 7.03
CA VAL A 169 2.61 5.95 6.77
C VAL A 169 3.55 5.87 7.96
N ALA A 170 3.04 6.04 9.19
CA ALA A 170 3.84 5.91 10.41
C ALA A 170 4.49 4.52 10.52
N PHE A 171 3.73 3.47 10.22
CA PHE A 171 4.22 2.10 10.20
C PHE A 171 5.35 1.91 9.17
N ALA A 172 5.19 2.38 7.94
CA ALA A 172 6.25 2.30 6.94
C ALA A 172 7.50 3.12 7.31
N GLN A 173 7.34 4.27 7.96
CA GLN A 173 8.48 5.05 8.46
C GLN A 173 9.27 4.28 9.53
N GLU A 174 8.59 3.56 10.42
CA GLU A 174 9.24 2.72 11.43
C GLU A 174 10.00 1.56 10.79
N GLU A 175 9.38 0.84 9.85
CA GLU A 175 10.05 -0.23 9.10
C GLU A 175 11.25 0.28 8.29
N ALA A 176 11.10 1.43 7.63
CA ALA A 176 12.13 2.08 6.84
C ALA A 176 13.33 2.47 7.71
N ARG A 177 13.08 3.05 8.89
CA ARG A 177 14.11 3.43 9.86
C ARG A 177 14.92 2.20 10.31
N GLY A 178 14.24 1.08 10.57
CA GLY A 178 14.88 -0.19 10.91
C GLY A 178 15.80 -0.74 9.80
N LYS A 179 15.67 -0.23 8.57
CA LYS A 179 16.48 -0.60 7.39
C LYS A 179 17.45 0.52 6.94
N GLY A 180 17.69 1.51 7.80
CA GLY A 180 18.56 2.65 7.50
C GLY A 180 18.04 3.57 6.39
N LYS A 181 16.74 3.50 6.07
CA LYS A 181 16.09 4.40 5.10
C LYS A 181 15.51 5.60 5.87
N THR A 182 16.07 6.78 5.65
CA THR A 182 15.77 7.99 6.43
C THR A 182 14.99 9.03 5.64
N ILE A 183 14.87 8.86 4.32
CA ILE A 183 14.14 9.77 3.43
C ILE A 183 12.86 9.08 2.97
N PHE A 184 11.72 9.78 3.07
CA PHE A 184 10.43 9.28 2.63
C PHE A 184 9.92 10.18 1.50
N PHE A 185 9.99 9.68 0.27
CA PHE A 185 9.47 10.35 -0.92
C PHE A 185 8.04 9.90 -1.21
N GLY A 186 7.32 10.77 -1.90
CA GLY A 186 6.05 10.49 -2.54
C GLY A 186 5.78 11.58 -3.57
N ASP A 187 4.78 11.36 -4.41
CA ASP A 187 4.25 12.38 -5.29
C ASP A 187 2.75 12.56 -5.07
N CYS A 188 2.25 13.70 -5.53
CA CYS A 188 0.82 13.97 -5.59
C CYS A 188 0.53 14.71 -6.88
N TRP A 189 -0.56 14.34 -7.53
CA TRP A 189 -1.02 15.05 -8.71
C TRP A 189 -1.66 16.38 -8.29
N ARG A 190 -1.12 17.46 -8.83
CA ARG A 190 -1.53 18.83 -8.53
C ARG A 190 -2.91 19.21 -9.10
N GLY A 191 -3.38 18.50 -10.12
CA GLY A 191 -4.57 18.90 -10.88
C GLY A 191 -5.83 19.02 -10.01
N ASN A 192 -6.95 19.41 -10.65
CA ASN A 192 -8.19 19.75 -9.94
C ASN A 192 -8.02 20.93 -8.95
N GLY A 193 -7.23 21.95 -9.32
CA GLY A 193 -7.05 23.17 -8.53
C GLY A 193 -6.50 22.92 -7.12
N ASP A 194 -5.53 22.00 -6.99
CA ASP A 194 -4.99 21.53 -5.71
C ASP A 194 -6.04 20.82 -4.81
N GLY A 195 -7.20 20.45 -5.35
CA GLY A 195 -8.36 19.95 -4.59
C GLY A 195 -8.21 18.57 -3.93
N LEU A 196 -7.10 17.87 -4.18
CA LEU A 196 -6.72 16.63 -3.48
C LEU A 196 -6.00 16.89 -2.15
N MET A 197 -5.35 18.05 -2.00
CA MET A 197 -4.59 18.45 -0.82
C MET A 197 -5.32 19.66 -0.22
N ARG A 198 -6.33 19.42 0.63
CA ARG A 198 -7.00 20.46 1.41
C ARG A 198 -6.56 20.41 2.86
#